data_AF-A0A4P8S2J5-F1
#
_entry.id   AF-A0A4P8S2J5-F1
#
_cell.length_a   1.000
_cell.length_b   1.000
_cell.length_c   1.000
_cell.angle_alpha   90.00
_cell.angle_beta   90.00
_cell.angle_gamma   90.00
#
_symmetry.space_group_name_H-M   'P 1'
#
loop_
_entity.id
_entity.type
_entity.pdbx_description
1 polymer ?
#
loop_
_entity_poly.entity_id
_entity_poly.type
_entity_poly.pdbx_seq_one_letter_code
_entity_poly.pdbx_strand_id
1 'polypeptide(L)' 'MEFFIFIVPTIFSILWFYNLVQLIEKVKEGKGYHNQKILGCAWSAGFTVSLIYSLMGFL' A
#
# COMPACT_ATOMS: atom_id res chain seq x y z
N MET A 1 5.25 11.11 18.99
CA MET A 1 4.09 11.03 18.07
C MET A 1 4.48 11.31 16.63
N GLU A 2 5.36 12.28 16.36
CA GLU A 2 5.78 12.64 14.99
C GLU A 2 6.46 11.52 14.19
N PHE A 3 7.25 10.64 14.82
CA PHE A 3 7.85 9.50 14.10
C PHE A 3 6.80 8.50 13.56
N PHE A 4 5.69 8.28 14.27
CA PHE A 4 4.63 7.38 13.82
C PHE A 4 3.95 7.90 12.56
N ILE A 5 3.93 9.22 12.37
CA ILE A 5 3.32 9.87 11.21
C ILE A 5 4.01 9.42 9.92
N PHE A 6 5.34 9.29 9.89
CA PHE A 6 6.07 8.86 8.70
C PHE A 6 6.23 7.33 8.58
N ILE A 7 6.14 6.61 9.69
CA ILE A 7 6.27 5.13 9.69
C ILE A 7 5.06 4.49 8.99
N VAL A 8 3.84 4.94 9.28
CA VAL A 8 2.61 4.36 8.71
C VAL A 8 2.57 4.42 7.17
N PRO A 9 2.76 5.58 6.50
CA PRO A 9 2.81 5.64 5.04
C PRO A 9 3.97 4.83 4.47
N THR A 10 5.11 4.76 5.17
CA THR A 10 6.24 3.92 4.75
C THR A 10 5.83 2.44 4.70
N ILE A 11 5.17 1.94 5.75
CA ILE A 11 4.68 0.55 5.80
C ILE A 11 3.67 0.29 4.68
N PHE A 12 2.69 1.18 4.49
CA PHE A 12 1.72 1.02 3.41
C PHE A 12 2.37 1.04 2.02
N SER A 13 3.42 1.83 1.81
CA SER A 13 4.16 1.84 0.54
C SER A 13 4.82 0.49 0.26
N ILE A 14 5.42 -0.14 1.28
CA ILE A 14 6.07 -1.45 1.17
C ILE A 14 5.01 -2.53 0.88
N LEU A 15 3.89 -2.52 1.61
CA LEU A 15 2.80 -3.47 1.39
C LEU A 15 2.17 -3.32 0.01
N TRP A 16 1.99 -2.09 -0.46
CA TRP A 16 1.48 -1.79 -1.80
C TRP A 16 2.43 -2.33 -2.88
N PHE A 17 3.74 -2.05 -2.76
CA PHE A 17 4.73 -2.51 -3.73
C PHE A 17 4.88 -4.04 -3.72
N TYR A 18 4.88 -4.65 -2.54
CA TYR A 18 4.91 -6.11 -2.40
C TYR A 18 3.71 -6.78 -3.08
N ASN A 19 2.51 -6.22 -2.89
CA ASN A 19 1.31 -6.70 -3.58
C ASN A 19 1.41 -6.54 -5.10
N LEU A 20 2.02 -5.45 -5.59
CA LEU A 20 2.27 -5.25 -7.02
C LEU A 20 3.20 -6.32 -7.59
N VAL A 21 4.30 -6.63 -6.91
CA VAL A 21 5.22 -7.70 -7.32
C VAL A 21 4.49 -9.04 -7.41
N GLN A 22 3.74 -9.43 -6.38
CA GLN A 22 2.95 -10.66 -6.40
C GLN A 22 1.90 -10.68 -7.51
N LEU A 23 1.27 -9.54 -7.79
CA LEU A 23 0.31 -9.42 -8.88
C LEU A 23 0.99 -9.72 -10.23
N ILE A 24 2.16 -9.13 -10.48
CA ILE A 24 2.93 -9.36 -11.71
C ILE A 24 3.34 -10.83 -11.84
N GLU A 25 3.84 -11.44 -10.76
CA GLU A 25 4.22 -12.86 -10.74
C GLU A 25 3.03 -13.76 -11.06
N LYS A 26 1.88 -13.53 -10.40
CA LYS A 26 0.66 -14.31 -10.66
C LYS A 26 0.15 -14.16 -12.08
N VAL A 27 0.17 -12.95 -12.62
CA VAL A 27 -0.22 -12.69 -14.01
C VAL A 27 0.72 -13.42 -14.97
N LYS A 28 2.04 -13.36 -14.74
CA LYS A 28 3.04 -14.06 -15.55
C LYS A 28 2.86 -15.59 -15.51
N GLU A 29 2.48 -16.14 -14.37
CA GLU A 29 2.24 -17.57 -14.17
C GLU A 29 0.82 -18.02 -14.61
N GLY A 30 -0.03 -17.12 -15.09
CA GLY A 30 -1.42 -17.43 -15.44
C GLY A 30 -2.30 -17.80 -14.24
N LYS A 31 -1.90 -17.43 -13.02
CA LYS A 31 -2.63 -17.71 -11.78
C LYS A 31 -3.70 -16.66 -11.50
N GLY A 32 -4.71 -17.06 -10.74
CA GLY A 32 -5.75 -16.15 -10.27
C GLY A 32 -5.21 -15.03 -9.38
N TYR A 33 -5.50 -13.78 -9.73
CA TYR A 33 -5.01 -12.57 -9.07
C TYR A 33 -6.14 -11.73 -8.43
N HIS A 34 -7.32 -12.32 -8.20
CA HIS A 34 -8.47 -11.62 -7.61
C HIS A 34 -8.14 -10.97 -6.25
N ASN A 35 -7.45 -11.71 -5.37
CA ASN A 35 -7.09 -11.21 -4.03
C ASN A 35 -6.12 -10.03 -4.11
N GLN A 36 -5.18 -10.06 -5.05
CA GLN A 36 -4.19 -9.01 -5.27
C GLN A 36 -4.84 -7.70 -5.75
N LYS A 37 -5.97 -7.79 -6.47
CA LYS A 37 -6.77 -6.60 -6.79
C LYS A 37 -7.40 -6.00 -5.54
N ILE A 38 -8.02 -6.81 -4.70
CA ILE A 38 -8.65 -6.35 -3.45
C ILE A 38 -7.61 -5.75 -2.51
N LEU A 39 -6.50 -6.46 -2.29
CA LEU A 39 -5.38 -5.99 -1.47
C LEU A 39 -4.75 -4.74 -2.06
N GLY A 40 -4.60 -4.67 -3.39
CA GLY A 40 -4.11 -3.47 -4.07
C GLY A 40 -4.98 -2.25 -3.77
N CYS A 41 -6.31 -2.40 -3.81
CA CYS A 41 -7.23 -1.33 -3.41
C CYS A 41 -7.06 -0.96 -1.92
N ALA A 42 -7.00 -1.94 -1.02
CA ALA A 42 -6.84 -1.72 0.41
C ALA A 42 -5.54 -0.99 0.75
N TRP A 43 -4.41 -1.41 0.17
CA TRP A 43 -3.12 -0.77 0.38
C TRP A 43 -3.05 0.62 -0.25
N SER A 44 -3.68 0.83 -1.41
CA SER A 44 -3.75 2.16 -2.03
C SER A 44 -4.54 3.14 -1.17
N ALA A 45 -5.69 2.71 -0.64
CA ALA A 45 -6.51 3.52 0.25
C ALA A 45 -5.77 3.83 1.56
N GLY A 46 -5.18 2.81 2.20
CA GLY A 46 -4.41 2.98 3.43
C GLY A 46 -3.20 3.90 3.24
N PHE A 47 -2.46 3.73 2.14
CA PHE A 47 -1.35 4.61 1.79
C PHE A 47 -1.81 6.06 1.60
N THR A 48 -2.86 6.29 0.82
CA THR A 48 -3.40 7.62 0.54
C THR A 48 -3.86 8.32 1.82
N VAL A 49 -4.65 7.62 2.66
CA VAL A 49 -5.12 8.16 3.95
C VAL A 49 -3.94 8.47 4.85
N SER A 50 -2.98 7.56 4.97
CA SER A 50 -1.79 7.79 5.80
C SER A 50 -0.96 8.99 5.34
N LEU A 51 -0.82 9.20 4.02
CA LEU A 51 -0.13 10.37 3.47
C LEU A 51 -0.89 11.67 3.78
N ILE A 52 -2.21 11.70 3.60
CA ILE A 52 -3.03 12.88 3.91
C ILE A 52 -2.88 13.26 5.39
N TYR A 53 -3.04 12.29 6.30
CA TYR A 53 -2.85 12.53 7.73
C TYR A 53 -1.44 13.01 8.06
N SER A 54 -0.43 12.49 7.36
CA SER A 54 0.94 12.90 7.59
C SER A 54 1.23 14.32 7.15
N LEU A 55 0.69 14.72 6.01
CA LEU A 55 0.82 16.07 5.49
C LEU A 55 0.02 17.06 6.34
N MET A 56 -1.18 16.71 6.78
CA MET A 56 -1.99 17.54 7.68
C MET A 56 -1.38 17.71 9.07
N GLY A 57 -0.74 16.66 9.61
CA GLY A 57 -0.06 16.73 10.91
C GLY A 57 1.28 17.48 10.88
N PHE A 58 1.81 17.76 9.69
CA PHE A 58 3.04 18.52 9.47
C PHE A 58 2.78 20.02 9.20
N LEU A 59 1.54 20.39 8.87
CA LEU A 59 1.10 21.74 8.50
C LEU A 59 0.53 22.49 9.71
#